data_AF-A0ABD2W0Q0-F1
#
_entry.id   AF-A0ABD2W0Q0-F1
#
_cell.length_a   1.000
_cell.length_b   1.000
_cell.length_c   1.000
_cell.angle_alpha   90.00
_cell.angle_beta   90.00
_cell.angle_gamma   90.00
#
_symmetry.space_group_name_H-M   'P 1'
#
loop_
_entity.id
_entity.type
_entity.pdbx_description
1 polymer ?
#
loop_
_entity_poly.entity_id
_entity_poly.type
_entity_poly.pdbx_seq_one_letter_code
_entity_poly.pdbx_strand_id
1 'polypeptide(L)'
;MEMLTVLVEDTEKCKKLYEHANETITHIDAGMLCAKMQRNQGFCNGDSGGPLVDARGHQIGVVSTVKHCGNGVPDIYSKVSHYVKWIDGIIKGRAWYTKWYKGFVNFFNNMLPIVNTCNL
;
A
#
# COMPACT_ATOMS: atom_id res chain seq x y z
N MET A 1 18.01 -7.53 0.17
CA MET A 1 16.65 -7.42 0.74
C MET A 1 16.71 -8.08 2.09
N GLU A 2 16.60 -7.30 3.15
CA GLU A 2 16.63 -7.79 4.54
C GLU A 2 15.20 -7.84 5.07
N MET A 3 14.88 -8.82 5.91
CA MET A 3 13.56 -8.95 6.53
C MET A 3 13.69 -8.67 8.02
N LEU A 4 12.84 -7.77 8.51
CA LEU A 4 12.81 -7.40 9.91
C LEU A 4 11.52 -7.90 10.57
N THR A 5 11.67 -8.56 11.72
CA THR A 5 10.52 -8.98 12.53
C THR A 5 10.14 -7.85 13.47
N VAL A 6 8.85 -7.51 13.46
CA VAL A 6 8.30 -6.38 14.21
C VAL A 6 7.08 -6.82 15.03
N LEU A 7 6.74 -6.02 16.04
CA LEU A 7 5.54 -6.22 16.84
C LEU A 7 4.51 -5.15 16.49
N VAL A 8 3.36 -5.57 15.96
CA VAL A 8 2.25 -4.66 15.71
C VAL A 8 1.73 -4.12 17.04
N GLU A 9 1.56 -2.81 17.10
CA GLU A 9 1.15 -2.08 18.30
C GLU A 9 -0.23 -1.43 18.10
N ASP A 10 -0.98 -1.31 19.19
CA ASP A 10 -2.28 -0.64 19.17
C ASP A 10 -2.15 0.85 18.83
N THR A 11 -3.13 1.39 18.10
CA THR A 11 -3.15 2.78 17.64
C THR A 11 -3.07 3.78 18.81
N GLU A 12 -3.76 3.54 19.91
CA GLU A 12 -3.75 4.45 21.08
C GLU A 12 -2.41 4.39 21.81
N LYS A 13 -1.82 3.21 21.90
CA LYS A 13 -0.47 3.06 22.48
C LYS A 13 0.59 3.70 21.58
N CYS A 14 0.44 3.60 20.26
CA CYS A 14 1.32 4.25 19.32
C CYS A 14 1.27 5.78 19.42
N LYS A 15 0.08 6.38 19.49
CA LYS A 15 -0.09 7.83 19.73
C LYS A 15 0.66 8.29 20.97
N LYS A 16 0.48 7.58 22.09
CA LYS A 16 1.20 7.87 23.34
C LYS A 16 2.71 7.78 23.17
N LEU A 17 3.23 6.81 22.42
CA LEU A 17 4.68 6.68 22.19
C LEU A 17 5.24 7.87 21.39
N TYR A 18 4.49 8.36 20.41
CA TYR A 18 4.86 9.56 19.65
C TYR A 18 4.77 10.85 20.48
N GLU A 19 3.75 10.99 21.33
CA GLU A 19 3.63 12.09 22.29
C GLU A 19 4.82 12.13 23.26
N HIS A 20 5.20 10.98 23.84
CA HIS A 20 6.35 10.88 24.75
C HIS A 20 7.69 11.15 24.06
N ALA A 21 7.80 10.82 22.77
CA ALA A 21 9.01 11.09 21.99
C ALA A 21 9.14 12.57 21.56
N ASN A 22 8.14 13.40 21.87
CA ASN A 22 8.05 14.80 21.41
C ASN A 22 8.19 14.92 19.88
N GLU A 23 7.69 13.91 19.16
CA GLU A 23 7.75 13.83 17.70
C GLU A 23 6.49 14.45 17.07
N THR A 24 6.67 15.21 15.99
CA THR A 24 5.63 16.02 15.34
C THR A 24 4.76 15.24 14.35
N ILE A 25 4.46 13.97 14.62
CA ILE A 25 3.41 13.29 13.85
C ILE A 25 2.06 13.75 14.39
N THR A 26 1.38 14.57 13.59
CA THR A 26 0.14 15.23 14.00
C THR A 26 -1.11 14.37 13.82
N HIS A 27 -1.01 13.21 13.17
CA HIS A 27 -2.20 12.40 12.90
C HIS A 27 -1.87 10.90 12.73
N ILE A 28 -2.11 10.11 13.77
CA ILE A 28 -2.17 8.65 13.69
C ILE A 28 -3.64 8.26 13.77
N ASP A 29 -4.18 7.67 12.70
CA ASP A 29 -5.61 7.35 12.58
C ASP A 29 -5.85 5.86 12.29
N ALA A 30 -7.13 5.51 12.08
CA ALA A 30 -7.56 4.14 11.83
C ALA A 30 -7.07 3.54 10.50
N GLY A 31 -6.56 4.37 9.58
CA GLY A 31 -5.91 3.98 8.34
C GLY A 31 -4.44 3.62 8.51
N MET A 32 -3.89 3.82 9.71
CA MET A 32 -2.50 3.54 10.03
C MET A 32 -2.35 2.29 10.91
N LEU A 33 -1.18 1.67 10.81
CA LEU A 33 -0.76 0.54 11.60
C LEU A 33 0.64 0.84 12.13
N CYS A 34 0.84 0.73 13.43
CA CYS A 34 2.16 0.92 14.03
C CYS A 34 2.84 -0.40 14.27
N ALA A 35 4.14 -0.46 14.04
CA ALA A 35 4.95 -1.61 14.40
C ALA A 35 6.19 -1.18 15.18
N LYS A 36 6.36 -1.76 16.36
CA LYS A 36 7.54 -1.55 17.20
C LYS A 36 8.65 -2.51 16.80
N MET A 37 9.87 -1.99 16.79
CA MET A 37 11.09 -2.71 16.47
C MET A 37 12.06 -2.68 17.64
N GLN A 38 13.16 -3.44 17.56
CA GLN A 38 14.28 -3.21 18.49
C GLN A 38 14.89 -1.83 18.22
N ARG A 39 15.61 -1.29 19.22
CA ARG A 39 16.28 0.00 19.09
C ARG A 39 17.31 -0.05 17.94
N ASN A 40 17.40 1.00 17.13
CA ASN A 40 18.24 1.09 15.93
C ASN A 40 17.86 0.13 14.79
N GLN A 41 16.65 -0.42 14.83
CA GLN A 41 16.05 -1.15 13.72
C GLN A 41 14.80 -0.39 13.28
N GLY A 42 14.65 -0.22 11.97
CA GLY A 42 13.70 0.70 11.35
C GLY A 42 13.69 0.49 9.85
N PHE A 43 12.55 0.69 9.21
CA PHE A 43 12.59 0.96 7.78
C PHE A 43 13.25 2.33 7.53
N CYS A 44 13.95 2.46 6.41
CA CYS A 44 14.78 3.62 6.08
C CYS A 44 14.39 4.18 4.71
N ASN A 45 15.16 5.15 4.22
CA ASN A 45 14.96 5.70 2.88
C ASN A 45 15.10 4.59 1.84
N GLY A 46 14.07 4.40 1.02
CA GLY A 46 14.03 3.36 -0.01
C GLY A 46 13.16 2.15 0.32
N ASP A 47 12.72 2.00 1.57
CA ASP A 47 11.79 0.92 1.96
C ASP A 47 10.32 1.29 1.74
N SER A 48 10.03 2.54 1.37
CA SER A 48 8.69 3.04 1.07
C SER A 48 7.97 2.16 0.03
N GLY A 49 6.74 1.78 0.34
CA GLY A 49 5.96 0.84 -0.48
C GLY A 49 6.23 -0.65 -0.18
N GLY A 50 7.21 -0.96 0.68
CA GLY A 50 7.49 -2.32 1.12
C GLY A 50 6.34 -2.96 1.91
N PRO A 51 6.20 -4.30 1.88
CA PRO A 51 5.13 -5.00 2.57
C PRO A 51 5.46 -5.27 4.04
N LEU A 52 4.44 -5.16 4.91
CA LEU A 52 4.42 -5.82 6.22
C LEU A 52 3.51 -7.03 6.15
N VAL A 53 4.00 -8.20 6.54
CA VAL A 53 3.33 -9.49 6.35
C VAL A 53 3.11 -10.19 7.70
N ASP A 54 1.91 -10.74 7.92
CA ASP A 54 1.61 -11.54 9.12
C ASP A 54 2.24 -12.95 9.03
N ALA A 55 2.21 -13.70 10.14
CA ALA A 55 2.76 -15.07 10.19
C ALA A 55 2.08 -16.06 9.23
N ARG A 56 0.92 -15.71 8.66
CA ARG A 56 0.18 -16.53 7.68
C ARG A 56 0.47 -16.12 6.24
N GLY A 57 1.33 -15.13 6.02
CA GLY A 57 1.67 -14.64 4.67
C GLY A 57 0.74 -13.55 4.14
N HIS A 58 -0.17 -13.00 4.96
CA HIS A 58 -1.03 -11.90 4.52
C HIS A 58 -0.33 -10.56 4.65
N GLN A 59 -0.38 -9.74 3.60
CA GLN A 59 0.08 -8.36 3.67
C GLN A 59 -0.91 -7.54 4.50
N ILE A 60 -0.47 -7.07 5.67
CA ILE A 60 -1.26 -6.30 6.62
C ILE A 60 -0.92 -4.80 6.62
N GLY A 61 0.26 -4.45 6.08
CA GLY A 61 0.73 -3.07 6.02
C GLY A 61 1.52 -2.76 4.75
N VAL A 62 1.62 -1.46 4.43
CA VAL A 62 2.50 -0.89 3.41
C VAL A 62 3.35 0.18 4.07
N VAL A 63 4.68 0.14 3.91
CA VAL A 63 5.59 1.16 4.45
C VAL A 63 5.20 2.53 3.87
N SER A 64 4.81 3.48 4.73
CA SER A 64 4.36 4.81 4.31
C SER A 64 5.44 5.86 4.54
N THR A 65 5.81 6.11 5.80
CA THR A 65 6.86 7.04 6.28
C THR A 65 6.94 6.86 7.81
N VAL A 66 7.98 7.16 8.60
CA VAL A 66 8.70 8.43 8.77
C VAL A 66 9.98 8.26 9.62
N LYS A 67 10.96 9.12 9.31
CA LYS A 67 12.17 9.57 10.06
C LYS A 67 13.19 8.53 10.56
N HIS A 68 14.46 8.92 10.36
CA HIS A 68 15.74 8.24 10.61
C HIS A 68 15.65 6.79 11.11
N CYS A 69 15.53 5.84 10.17
CA CYS A 69 16.08 4.47 10.20
C CYS A 69 16.18 3.84 11.60
N GLY A 70 15.06 3.82 12.36
CA GLY A 70 14.98 3.20 13.67
C GLY A 70 15.41 4.08 14.85
N ASN A 71 14.71 5.19 15.09
CA ASN A 71 14.96 6.09 16.24
C ASN A 71 14.39 5.63 17.59
N GLY A 72 13.82 4.41 17.67
CA GLY A 72 13.20 3.89 18.89
C GLY A 72 11.74 4.29 19.09
N VAL A 73 11.14 4.97 18.12
CA VAL A 73 9.69 5.21 18.01
C VAL A 73 9.11 4.17 17.04
N PRO A 74 7.86 3.68 17.22
CA PRO A 74 7.27 2.71 16.31
C PRO A 74 7.18 3.23 14.87
N ASP A 75 7.38 2.34 13.92
CA ASP A 75 7.28 2.60 12.50
C ASP A 75 5.82 2.61 12.03
N ILE A 76 5.46 3.51 11.11
CA ILE A 76 4.07 3.67 10.62
C ILE A 76 3.90 3.07 9.22
N TYR A 77 2.86 2.25 9.11
CA TYR A 77 2.43 1.60 7.89
C TYR A 77 1.01 2.05 7.54
N SER A 78 0.68 2.10 6.25
CA SER A 78 -0.71 2.14 5.80
C SER A 78 -1.37 0.79 6.06
N LYS A 79 -2.48 0.76 6.79
CA LYS A 79 -3.20 -0.46 7.18
C LYS A 79 -4.00 -1.02 6.02
N VAL A 80 -3.57 -2.15 5.45
CA VAL A 80 -4.20 -2.73 4.24
C VAL A 80 -5.69 -2.99 4.42
N SER A 81 -6.10 -3.48 5.59
CA SER A 81 -7.51 -3.78 5.86
C SER A 81 -8.41 -2.54 5.85
N HIS A 82 -7.87 -1.35 6.13
CA HIS A 82 -8.63 -0.10 6.08
C HIS A 82 -8.96 0.28 4.63
N TYR A 83 -8.03 0.02 3.71
CA TYR A 83 -8.13 0.40 2.30
C TYR A 83 -8.68 -0.71 1.39
N VAL A 84 -9.02 -1.88 1.93
CA VAL A 84 -9.43 -3.05 1.12
C VAL A 84 -10.59 -2.76 0.16
N LYS A 85 -11.58 -1.95 0.59
CA LYS A 85 -12.72 -1.55 -0.26
C LYS A 85 -12.27 -0.68 -1.44
N TRP A 86 -11.35 0.25 -1.19
CA TRP A 86 -10.78 1.09 -2.24
C TRP A 86 -9.93 0.25 -3.21
N ILE A 87 -9.06 -0.62 -2.69
CA ILE A 87 -8.23 -1.54 -3.49
C ILE A 87 -9.11 -2.39 -4.42
N ASP A 88 -10.14 -3.03 -3.86
CA ASP A 88 -11.09 -3.85 -4.62
C ASP A 88 -11.83 -3.02 -5.69
N GLY A 89 -12.22 -1.79 -5.37
CA GLY A 89 -12.79 -0.85 -6.34
C GLY A 89 -11.86 -0.55 -7.52
N ILE A 90 -10.57 -0.32 -7.27
CA ILE A 90 -9.57 -0.09 -8.32
C ILE A 90 -9.36 -1.34 -9.18
N ILE A 91 -9.24 -2.51 -8.56
CA ILE A 91 -9.05 -3.79 -9.27
C ILE A 91 -10.25 -4.08 -10.18
N LYS A 92 -11.48 -3.95 -9.66
CA LYS A 92 -12.71 -4.14 -10.43
C LYS A 92 -12.87 -3.09 -11.53
N GLY A 93 -12.55 -1.83 -11.25
CA GLY A 93 -12.59 -0.74 -12.22
C GLY A 93 -11.65 -0.97 -13.41
N ARG A 94 -10.43 -1.46 -13.16
CA ARG A 94 -9.49 -1.85 -14.23
C ARG A 94 -10.01 -3.02 -15.05
N ALA A 95 -10.60 -4.03 -14.41
CA ALA A 95 -11.22 -5.16 -15.12
C ALA A 95 -12.38 -4.72 -16.02
N TRP A 96 -13.26 -3.84 -15.52
CA TRP A 96 -14.32 -3.24 -16.31
C TRP A 96 -13.77 -2.43 -17.48
N TYR A 97 -12.78 -1.57 -17.26
CA TYR A 97 -12.16 -0.76 -18.32
C TYR A 97 -11.55 -1.63 -19.41
N THR A 98 -10.84 -2.70 -19.04
CA THR A 98 -10.22 -3.63 -19.99
C THR A 98 -11.29 -4.35 -20.82
N LYS A 99 -12.40 -4.74 -20.20
CA LYS A 99 -13.54 -5.37 -20.89
C LYS A 99 -14.23 -4.40 -21.84
N TRP A 100 -14.49 -3.18 -21.38
CA TRP A 100 -15.11 -2.13 -22.20
C TRP A 100 -14.21 -1.75 -23.38
N TYR A 101 -12.92 -1.51 -23.16
CA TYR A 101 -11.98 -1.14 -24.21
C TYR A 101 -11.87 -2.24 -25.27
N LYS A 102 -11.80 -3.52 -24.87
CA LYS A 102 -11.87 -4.66 -25.81
C LYS A 102 -13.17 -4.68 -26.61
N GLY A 103 -14.31 -4.40 -25.97
CA GLY A 103 -15.61 -4.33 -26.64
C GLY A 103 -15.69 -3.16 -27.63
N PHE A 104 -15.17 -2.00 -27.25
CA PHE A 104 -15.06 -0.81 -28.09
C PHE A 104 -14.17 -1.10 -29.30
N VAL A 105 -12.94 -1.58 -29.10
CA VAL A 105 -12.03 -1.93 -30.20
C VAL A 105 -12.65 -2.98 -31.13
N ASN A 106 -13.28 -4.03 -30.60
CA ASN A 106 -13.98 -5.02 -31.42
C ASN A 106 -15.14 -4.40 -32.21
N PHE A 107 -15.90 -3.49 -31.62
CA PHE A 107 -16.97 -2.76 -32.31
C PHE A 107 -16.41 -1.93 -33.47
N PHE A 108 -15.33 -1.18 -33.27
CA PHE A 108 -14.68 -0.41 -34.34
C PHE A 108 -14.07 -1.30 -35.43
N ASN A 109 -13.39 -2.39 -35.05
CA ASN A 109 -12.83 -3.36 -35.99
C ASN A 109 -13.93 -4.05 -36.82
N ASN A 110 -15.12 -4.28 -36.23
CA ASN A 110 -16.27 -4.84 -36.93
C ASN A 110 -17.11 -3.78 -37.68
N MET A 111 -16.88 -2.49 -37.44
CA MET A 111 -17.53 -1.37 -38.15
C MET A 111 -16.75 -0.88 -39.37
N LEU A 112 -15.48 -1.26 -39.52
CA LEU A 112 -14.66 -0.95 -40.69
C LEU A 112 -14.51 -2.19 -41.58
N PRO A 113 -15.42 -2.46 -42.53
CA PRO A 113 -15.21 -3.50 -43.55
C PRO A 113 -14.13 -3.13 -44.59
N ILE A 114 -13.30 -2.10 -44.37
CA ILE A 114 -12.52 -1.46 -45.45
C ILE A 114 -10.98 -1.49 -45.23
N VAL A 115 -10.46 -1.94 -44.08
CA VAL A 115 -9.00 -1.85 -43.82
C VAL A 115 -8.19 -3.06 -44.30
N ASN A 116 -8.85 -4.15 -44.73
CA ASN A 116 -8.15 -5.35 -45.24
C ASN A 116 -8.08 -5.46 -46.77
N THR A 117 -8.45 -4.42 -47.52
CA THR A 117 -8.31 -4.40 -48.99
C THR A 117 -7.10 -3.62 -49.51
N CYS A 118 -6.25 -3.05 -48.64
CA CYS A 118 -4.93 -2.56 -49.05
C CYS A 118 -3.89 -3.70 -49.06
N ASN A 119 -4.16 -4.71 -49.87
CA ASN A 119 -3.16 -5.63 -50.42
C ASN A 119 -3.54 -5.86 -51.88
N LEU A 120 -3.21 -4.89 -52.73
CA LEU A 120 -2.94 -4.98 -54.16
C LEU A 120 -2.35 -3.64 -54.63
#